data_AF-A0A093Y934-F1
#
_entry.id   AF-A0A093Y934-F1
#
_cell.length_a   1.000
_cell.length_b   1.000
_cell.length_c   1.000
_cell.angle_alpha   90.00
_cell.angle_beta   90.00
_cell.angle_gamma   90.00
#
_symmetry.space_group_name_H-M   'P 1'
#
loop_
_entity.id
_entity.type
_entity.pdbx_description
1 polymer ?
#
loop_
_entity_poly.entity_id
_entity_poly.type
_entity_poly.pdbx_seq_one_letter_code
_entity_poly.pdbx_strand_id
1 'polypeptide(L)'
;MAAIIERDPNRVYFRAGGFEQSRPILNGSDAKDTFEFIPIIDTTDIFSPDLEVRKKLAAEIGRAVKDVGFFYAVNPPVSTNLMDKSFAVIKKFFDLPLEVKNKYVMSNSPSFKGYMPSKTVEKNAPDRDSFSVGTDFTEPEQVAARGGTHLVTGPVPQNQWPDEIPEFRKTFYEYYHQCYRFAQQLFRIFALSLGLEESAFAETFKSPLTDVMIQHYFPAPERKDHEELLFGHADFCEEIPGLEVLNDNGIYVPAPPIEHSFIVNTGAYFELLSNSTFPATVHRVRTNLGLERFSFPIFFSPDPTVLLQPHPALVKEGEESKYTPHYFGRKYINTLAKNMPDHPWVKALKSSGIKEEDYKRNLVVTMPFMMQRCSGLLRSVAARRPGSTLNLGSRRNLHEYLVIVRDERDIQGLDLKPTFAGKVLTEGSKIPKTVFACQVASIEAIKEAMRKHSPSDLSTVEILPLETVHTSHLGESSNAE
;
A
#
# COMPACT_ATOMS: atom_id res chain seq x y z
N MET A 1 2.48 26.04 27.90
CA MET A 1 3.32 26.76 26.92
C MET A 1 4.43 25.82 26.50
N ALA A 2 4.39 25.29 25.28
CA ALA A 2 5.55 24.56 24.75
C ALA A 2 6.69 25.57 24.59
N ALA A 3 7.87 25.25 25.12
CA ALA A 3 9.05 26.07 24.93
C ALA A 3 9.29 26.25 23.43
N ILE A 4 9.34 27.49 22.95
CA ILE A 4 9.82 27.78 21.61
C ILE A 4 11.30 27.40 21.63
N ILE A 5 11.63 26.23 21.09
CA ILE A 5 13.01 25.82 20.88
C ILE A 5 13.58 26.78 19.83
N GLU A 6 14.48 27.64 20.26
CA GLU A 6 15.20 28.55 19.37
C GLU A 6 16.08 27.70 18.43
N ARG A 7 15.73 27.68 17.14
CA ARG A 7 16.45 26.92 16.12
C ARG A 7 17.70 27.68 15.72
N ASP A 8 18.82 26.97 15.58
CA ASP A 8 20.09 27.55 15.10
C ASP A 8 19.91 28.02 13.65
N PRO A 9 20.07 29.33 13.36
CA PRO A 9 19.89 29.86 12.01
C PRO A 9 20.94 29.34 11.01
N ASN A 10 22.06 28.78 11.48
CA ASN A 10 23.09 28.18 10.64
C ASN A 10 22.84 26.69 10.36
N ARG A 11 21.63 26.19 10.65
CA ARG A 11 21.27 24.79 10.45
C ARG A 11 19.94 24.67 9.73
N VAL A 12 19.89 23.70 8.83
CA VAL A 12 18.64 23.21 8.28
C VAL A 12 18.16 22.05 9.15
N TYR A 13 16.89 22.08 9.52
CA TYR A 13 16.24 21.02 10.30
C TYR A 13 15.30 20.26 9.40
N PHE A 14 15.33 18.94 9.49
CA PHE A 14 14.50 18.07 8.68
C PHE A 14 14.11 16.78 9.40
N ARG A 15 13.07 16.08 8.95
CA ARG A 15 12.69 14.76 9.49
C ARG A 15 13.16 13.63 8.59
N ALA A 16 13.91 12.70 9.15
CA ALA A 16 14.34 11.48 8.47
C ALA A 16 14.32 10.30 9.44
N GLY A 17 13.82 9.14 8.99
CA GLY A 17 13.69 7.94 9.82
C GLY A 17 12.71 8.06 10.98
N GLY A 18 11.80 9.05 10.95
CA GLY A 18 10.83 9.30 12.03
C GLY A 18 11.35 10.18 13.17
N PHE A 19 12.54 10.77 13.02
CA PHE A 19 13.15 11.67 13.99
C PHE A 19 13.50 13.01 13.33
N GLU A 20 13.48 14.09 14.10
CA GLU A 20 14.04 15.38 13.66
C GLU A 20 15.56 15.29 13.68
N GLN A 21 16.18 15.73 12.60
CA GLN A 21 17.61 15.80 12.37
C GLN A 21 17.95 17.21 11.90
N SER A 22 19.24 17.53 11.87
CA SER A 22 19.70 18.80 11.31
C SER A 22 21.07 18.67 10.65
N ARG A 23 21.32 19.52 9.65
CA ARG A 23 22.63 19.68 8.99
C ARG A 23 23.08 21.13 9.10
N PRO A 24 24.39 21.41 9.24
CA PRO A 24 24.90 22.77 9.12
C PRO A 24 24.68 23.29 7.69
N ILE A 25 24.42 24.58 7.57
CA ILE A 25 24.41 25.31 6.30
C ILE A 25 25.85 25.73 6.03
N LEU A 26 26.44 25.20 4.96
CA LEU A 26 27.84 25.45 4.58
C LEU A 26 27.90 26.47 3.45
N ASN A 27 28.77 27.49 3.60
CA ASN A 27 28.94 28.57 2.64
C ASN A 27 30.43 28.93 2.49
N GLY A 28 30.80 29.63 1.41
CA GLY A 28 32.15 30.17 1.23
C GLY A 28 33.22 29.08 1.22
N SER A 29 34.25 29.23 2.05
CA SER A 29 35.37 28.27 2.13
C SER A 29 34.98 26.91 2.72
N ASP A 30 33.86 26.83 3.45
CA ASP A 30 33.39 25.59 4.09
C ASP A 30 32.43 24.80 3.18
N ALA A 31 32.04 25.37 2.04
CA ALA A 31 31.15 24.72 1.08
C ALA A 31 31.83 23.49 0.47
N LYS A 32 31.10 22.38 0.43
CA LYS A 32 31.47 21.16 -0.27
C LYS A 32 31.08 21.27 -1.73
N ASP A 33 31.83 20.57 -2.58
CA ASP A 33 31.39 20.27 -3.94
C ASP A 33 30.18 19.33 -3.87
N THR A 34 29.04 19.80 -4.34
CA THR A 34 27.75 19.10 -4.27
C THR A 34 26.83 19.59 -5.38
N PHE A 35 25.70 18.92 -5.60
CA PHE A 35 24.81 19.28 -6.68
C PHE A 35 24.09 20.62 -6.43
N GLU A 36 23.91 21.36 -7.52
CA GLU A 36 23.15 22.63 -7.56
C GLU A 36 21.93 22.54 -8.49
N PHE A 37 21.78 21.43 -9.20
CA PHE A 37 20.64 21.11 -10.06
C PHE A 37 20.40 19.60 -10.08
N ILE A 38 19.18 19.21 -10.46
CA ILE A 38 18.83 17.80 -10.63
C ILE A 38 19.14 17.37 -12.07
N PRO A 39 19.91 16.30 -12.31
CA PRO A 39 20.26 15.85 -13.65
C PRO A 39 19.05 15.48 -14.49
N ILE A 40 19.10 15.75 -15.80
CA ILE A 40 18.07 15.38 -16.78
C ILE A 40 18.63 14.24 -17.62
N ILE A 41 17.89 13.15 -17.72
CA ILE A 41 18.30 11.92 -18.39
C ILE A 41 17.22 11.50 -19.39
N ASP A 42 17.65 11.25 -20.63
CA ASP A 42 16.79 10.68 -21.66
C ASP A 42 16.62 9.17 -21.44
N THR A 43 15.36 8.75 -21.27
CA THR A 43 15.02 7.35 -20.99
C THR A 43 14.43 6.62 -22.20
N THR A 44 14.53 7.20 -23.40
CA THR A 44 14.07 6.58 -24.66
C THR A 44 14.58 5.15 -24.83
N ASP A 45 15.87 4.93 -24.53
CA ASP A 45 16.55 3.64 -24.74
C ASP A 45 16.44 2.67 -23.54
N ILE A 46 15.59 2.95 -22.55
CA ILE A 46 15.51 2.12 -21.33
C ILE A 46 15.10 0.67 -21.61
N PHE A 47 14.35 0.46 -22.70
CA PHE A 47 13.93 -0.86 -23.20
C PHE A 47 14.70 -1.30 -24.44
N SER A 48 15.81 -0.65 -24.79
CA SER A 48 16.65 -1.06 -25.93
C SER A 48 16.98 -2.55 -25.81
N PRO A 49 16.89 -3.35 -26.89
CA PRO A 49 17.29 -4.76 -26.85
C PRO A 49 18.80 -4.93 -26.67
N ASP A 50 19.60 -3.91 -26.98
CA ASP A 50 21.05 -3.90 -26.82
C ASP A 50 21.46 -3.64 -25.36
N LEU A 51 22.18 -4.60 -24.76
CA LEU A 51 22.65 -4.50 -23.39
C LEU A 51 23.66 -3.37 -23.19
N GLU A 52 24.53 -3.08 -24.16
CA GLU A 52 25.54 -2.03 -24.01
C GLU A 52 24.91 -0.64 -24.03
N VAL A 53 23.83 -0.46 -24.81
CA VAL A 53 22.99 0.75 -24.75
C VAL A 53 22.38 0.89 -23.35
N ARG A 54 21.80 -0.18 -22.80
CA ARG A 54 21.23 -0.16 -21.43
C ARG A 54 22.29 0.09 -20.36
N LYS A 55 23.50 -0.46 -20.50
CA LYS A 55 24.62 -0.21 -19.57
C LYS A 55 25.10 1.24 -19.61
N LYS A 56 25.13 1.86 -20.80
CA LYS A 56 25.47 3.29 -20.92
C LYS A 56 24.45 4.16 -20.18
N LEU A 57 23.15 3.89 -20.38
CA LEU A 57 22.08 4.56 -19.65
C LEU A 57 22.18 4.28 -18.13
N ALA A 58 22.50 3.05 -17.75
CA ALA A 58 22.70 2.68 -16.35
C ALA A 58 23.85 3.46 -15.71
N ALA A 59 24.97 3.66 -16.39
CA ALA A 59 26.07 4.46 -15.88
C ALA A 59 25.68 5.94 -15.68
N GLU A 60 24.84 6.49 -16.56
CA GLU A 60 24.34 7.85 -16.45
C GLU A 60 23.36 8.02 -15.29
N ILE A 61 22.33 7.17 -15.23
CA ILE A 61 21.37 7.13 -14.11
C ILE A 61 22.09 6.86 -12.79
N GLY A 62 23.04 5.94 -12.82
CA GLY A 62 23.88 5.59 -11.68
C GLY A 62 24.60 6.77 -11.04
N ARG A 63 25.23 7.60 -11.86
CA ARG A 63 25.90 8.83 -11.39
C ARG A 63 24.90 9.79 -10.79
N ALA A 64 23.79 10.07 -11.49
CA ALA A 64 22.78 11.00 -10.98
C ALA A 64 22.18 10.54 -9.64
N VAL A 65 21.83 9.26 -9.52
CA VAL A 65 21.27 8.70 -8.29
C VAL A 65 22.32 8.64 -7.18
N LYS A 66 23.58 8.29 -7.48
CA LYS A 66 24.64 8.27 -6.47
C LYS A 66 24.96 9.66 -5.92
N ASP A 67 25.06 10.65 -6.80
CA ASP A 67 25.55 11.98 -6.45
C ASP A 67 24.42 12.89 -5.93
N VAL A 68 23.17 12.66 -6.36
CA VAL A 68 22.01 13.50 -6.03
C VAL A 68 20.90 12.71 -5.32
N GLY A 69 20.72 11.43 -5.63
CA GLY A 69 19.56 10.62 -5.24
C GLY A 69 18.30 10.88 -6.07
N PHE A 70 18.39 11.77 -7.07
CA PHE A 70 17.31 12.23 -7.93
C PHE A 70 17.78 12.38 -9.39
N PHE A 71 16.86 12.22 -10.33
CA PHE A 71 17.03 12.66 -11.72
C PHE A 71 15.66 12.92 -12.37
N TYR A 72 15.61 13.77 -13.40
CA TYR A 72 14.49 13.82 -14.32
C TYR A 72 14.64 12.74 -15.39
N ALA A 73 13.60 11.95 -15.58
CA ALA A 73 13.44 11.05 -16.72
C ALA A 73 12.59 11.74 -17.78
N VAL A 74 13.23 12.20 -18.85
CA VAL A 74 12.54 12.68 -20.07
C VAL A 74 12.35 11.52 -21.05
N ASN A 75 11.36 11.67 -21.94
CA ASN A 75 10.92 10.61 -22.85
C ASN A 75 10.65 9.26 -22.15
N PRO A 76 9.94 9.25 -21.00
CA PRO A 76 9.60 8.01 -20.34
C PRO A 76 8.70 7.16 -21.25
N PRO A 77 8.64 5.84 -21.06
CA PRO A 77 7.79 4.92 -21.81
C PRO A 77 6.32 5.00 -21.34
N VAL A 78 5.82 6.23 -21.14
CA VAL A 78 4.47 6.57 -20.72
C VAL A 78 3.91 7.60 -21.70
N SER A 79 2.73 7.35 -22.24
CA SER A 79 2.10 8.23 -23.23
C SER A 79 1.81 9.62 -22.65
N THR A 80 2.27 10.68 -23.32
CA THR A 80 2.03 12.07 -22.91
C THR A 80 0.53 12.41 -22.83
N ASN A 81 -0.25 11.97 -23.82
CA ASN A 81 -1.72 12.09 -23.79
C ASN A 81 -2.35 11.37 -22.58
N LEU A 82 -1.77 10.25 -22.16
CA LEU A 82 -2.25 9.54 -20.97
C LEU A 82 -1.87 10.27 -19.68
N MET A 83 -0.68 10.86 -19.62
CA MET A 83 -0.28 11.74 -18.53
C MET A 83 -1.25 12.93 -18.37
N ASP A 84 -1.56 13.62 -19.47
CA ASP A 84 -2.48 14.75 -19.48
C ASP A 84 -3.90 14.34 -19.04
N LYS A 85 -4.38 13.20 -19.55
CA LYS A 85 -5.67 12.62 -19.16
C LYS A 85 -5.73 12.26 -17.68
N SER A 86 -4.64 11.69 -17.13
CA SER A 86 -4.56 11.38 -15.71
C SER A 86 -4.73 12.64 -14.87
N PHE A 87 -3.98 13.72 -15.18
CA PHE A 87 -4.16 15.03 -14.50
C PHE A 87 -5.59 15.57 -14.62
N ALA A 88 -6.18 15.54 -15.81
CA ALA A 88 -7.54 16.01 -16.04
C ALA A 88 -8.58 15.26 -15.18
N VAL A 89 -8.46 13.93 -15.08
CA VAL A 89 -9.39 13.09 -14.31
C VAL A 89 -9.26 13.32 -12.80
N ILE A 90 -8.05 13.56 -12.31
CA ILE A 90 -7.80 13.86 -10.90
C ILE A 90 -8.35 15.23 -10.55
N LYS A 91 -8.12 16.22 -11.41
CA LYS A 91 -8.64 17.56 -11.22
C LYS A 91 -10.17 17.54 -11.11
N LYS A 92 -10.84 16.80 -12.01
CA LYS A 92 -12.29 16.56 -11.90
C LYS A 92 -12.69 16.02 -10.53
N PHE A 93 -11.92 15.12 -9.92
CA PHE A 93 -12.22 14.59 -8.60
C PHE A 93 -12.10 15.66 -7.50
N PHE A 94 -11.00 16.44 -7.50
CA PHE A 94 -10.80 17.45 -6.48
C PHE A 94 -11.76 18.65 -6.61
N ASP A 95 -12.27 18.91 -7.81
CA ASP A 95 -13.32 19.88 -8.13
C ASP A 95 -14.73 19.43 -7.66
N LEU A 96 -14.92 18.16 -7.30
CA LEU A 96 -16.21 17.69 -6.77
C LEU A 96 -16.54 18.37 -5.43
N PRO A 97 -17.84 18.55 -5.11
CA PRO A 97 -18.26 19.03 -3.80
C PRO A 97 -17.66 18.20 -2.66
N LEU A 98 -17.32 18.84 -1.54
CA LEU A 98 -16.70 18.18 -0.39
C LEU A 98 -17.56 17.01 0.11
N GLU A 99 -18.89 17.13 0.09
CA GLU A 99 -19.84 16.10 0.47
C GLU A 99 -19.72 14.85 -0.41
N VAL A 100 -19.41 15.04 -1.68
CA VAL A 100 -19.16 13.94 -2.63
C VAL A 100 -17.81 13.30 -2.36
N LYS A 101 -16.74 14.11 -2.24
CA LYS A 101 -15.39 13.61 -1.91
C LYS A 101 -15.37 12.84 -0.59
N ASN A 102 -16.18 13.26 0.39
CA ASN A 102 -16.29 12.64 1.70
C ASN A 102 -16.81 11.19 1.67
N LYS A 103 -17.50 10.77 0.60
CA LYS A 103 -17.89 9.37 0.40
C LYS A 103 -16.68 8.45 0.30
N TYR A 104 -15.57 8.96 -0.23
CA TYR A 104 -14.36 8.22 -0.53
C TYR A 104 -13.28 8.37 0.54
N VAL A 105 -13.60 8.86 1.73
CA VAL A 105 -12.59 9.08 2.79
C VAL A 105 -11.92 7.76 3.16
N MET A 106 -10.60 7.77 3.29
CA MET A 106 -9.77 6.60 3.58
C MET A 106 -10.22 5.85 4.83
N SER A 107 -10.70 6.55 5.88
CA SER A 107 -11.21 5.91 7.09
C SER A 107 -12.47 5.06 6.88
N ASN A 108 -13.17 5.24 5.74
CA ASN A 108 -14.31 4.42 5.35
C ASN A 108 -13.90 3.20 4.52
N SER A 109 -12.65 3.16 4.04
CA SER A 109 -12.12 2.05 3.28
C SER A 109 -11.74 0.90 4.22
N PRO A 110 -11.92 -0.35 3.78
CA PRO A 110 -11.41 -1.48 4.53
C PRO A 110 -9.86 -1.55 4.48
N SER A 111 -9.22 -0.67 3.71
CA SER A 111 -7.78 -0.52 3.49
C SER A 111 -7.33 0.94 3.60
N PHE A 112 -6.02 1.23 3.55
CA PHE A 112 -5.49 2.61 3.59
C PHE A 112 -5.55 3.32 2.22
N LYS A 113 -6.71 3.24 1.55
CA LYS A 113 -6.98 3.80 0.21
C LYS A 113 -8.19 4.72 0.21
N GLY A 114 -8.11 5.77 -0.61
CA GLY A 114 -9.15 6.79 -0.78
C GLY A 114 -8.68 8.19 -0.43
N TYR A 115 -9.66 9.08 -0.33
CA TYR A 115 -9.52 10.51 -0.06
C TYR A 115 -9.08 10.76 1.39
N MET A 116 -8.11 11.65 1.56
CA MET A 116 -7.69 12.18 2.83
C MET A 116 -7.86 13.70 2.75
N PRO A 117 -8.89 14.26 3.41
CA PRO A 117 -9.03 15.70 3.45
C PRO A 117 -7.85 16.30 4.23
N SER A 118 -7.53 17.54 3.88
CA SER A 118 -6.64 18.38 4.68
C SER A 118 -7.02 18.36 6.16
N LYS A 119 -6.00 18.35 7.02
CA LYS A 119 -6.16 18.32 8.48
C LYS A 119 -6.47 19.71 9.05
N THR A 120 -6.38 20.75 8.23
CA THR A 120 -6.52 22.15 8.62
C THR A 120 -7.90 22.65 8.27
N VAL A 121 -8.59 23.16 9.29
CA VAL A 121 -9.96 23.67 9.18
C VAL A 121 -10.00 25.13 8.68
N GLU A 122 -8.84 25.80 8.66
CA GLU A 122 -8.70 27.18 8.20
C GLU A 122 -8.66 27.27 6.67
N LYS A 123 -9.62 28.02 6.12
CA LYS A 123 -9.65 28.38 4.71
C LYS A 123 -8.37 29.14 4.36
N ASN A 124 -7.54 28.58 3.48
CA ASN A 124 -6.23 29.10 3.02
C ASN A 124 -5.01 28.83 3.94
N ALA A 125 -5.13 27.98 4.95
CA ALA A 125 -3.93 27.47 5.60
C ALA A 125 -3.23 26.45 4.66
N PRO A 126 -1.88 26.41 4.65
CA PRO A 126 -1.16 25.47 3.80
C PRO A 126 -1.49 24.06 4.24
N ASP A 127 -2.25 23.41 3.41
CA ASP A 127 -2.64 22.03 3.57
C ASP A 127 -2.84 21.42 2.18
N ARG A 128 -2.94 20.10 2.17
CA ARG A 128 -3.17 19.34 0.96
C ARG A 128 -4.28 18.34 1.22
N ASP A 129 -5.13 18.21 0.23
CA ASP A 129 -5.91 16.99 0.12
C ASP A 129 -5.04 15.91 -0.54
N SER A 130 -5.31 14.66 -0.22
CA SER A 130 -4.71 13.55 -0.95
C SER A 130 -5.73 12.48 -1.34
N PHE A 131 -5.41 11.69 -2.34
CA PHE A 131 -6.20 10.53 -2.72
C PHE A 131 -5.26 9.36 -2.99
N SER A 132 -5.42 8.28 -2.22
CA SER A 132 -4.56 7.10 -2.28
C SER A 132 -5.23 6.00 -3.08
N VAL A 133 -4.58 5.55 -4.15
CA VAL A 133 -4.92 4.32 -4.89
C VAL A 133 -3.68 3.45 -4.87
N GLY A 134 -3.81 2.13 -4.85
CA GLY A 134 -2.61 1.30 -4.86
C GLY A 134 -2.90 -0.15 -5.10
N THR A 135 -2.01 -1.00 -4.60
CA THR A 135 -2.09 -2.44 -4.82
C THR A 135 -3.42 -3.02 -4.32
N ASP A 136 -4.13 -3.65 -5.25
CA ASP A 136 -5.39 -4.34 -5.04
C ASP A 136 -5.46 -5.54 -6.00
N PHE A 137 -5.08 -6.71 -5.48
CA PHE A 137 -5.09 -7.95 -6.28
C PHE A 137 -6.49 -8.50 -6.54
N THR A 138 -7.53 -7.91 -5.93
CA THR A 138 -8.92 -8.29 -6.24
C THR A 138 -9.38 -7.72 -7.58
N GLU A 139 -8.66 -6.73 -8.11
CA GLU A 139 -9.02 -6.04 -9.34
C GLU A 139 -8.29 -6.67 -10.55
N PRO A 140 -9.04 -7.11 -11.58
CA PRO A 140 -8.49 -7.86 -12.70
C PRO A 140 -7.43 -7.07 -13.50
N GLU A 141 -7.54 -5.75 -13.56
CA GLU A 141 -6.58 -4.87 -14.23
C GLU A 141 -5.17 -5.03 -13.61
N GLN A 142 -5.07 -5.11 -12.28
CA GLN A 142 -3.77 -5.29 -11.63
C GLN A 142 -3.20 -6.70 -11.79
N VAL A 143 -4.04 -7.72 -11.80
CA VAL A 143 -3.62 -9.11 -12.03
C VAL A 143 -3.08 -9.27 -13.45
N ALA A 144 -3.73 -8.65 -14.44
CA ALA A 144 -3.29 -8.66 -15.83
C ALA A 144 -1.91 -8.02 -16.01
N ALA A 145 -1.63 -6.91 -15.32
CA ALA A 145 -0.33 -6.23 -15.35
C ALA A 145 0.84 -7.11 -14.90
N ARG A 146 0.56 -8.15 -14.10
CA ARG A 146 1.55 -9.04 -13.46
C ARG A 146 1.57 -10.43 -14.08
N GLY A 147 1.06 -10.57 -15.31
CA GLY A 147 1.10 -11.82 -16.06
C GLY A 147 0.15 -12.90 -15.56
N GLY A 148 -0.94 -12.54 -14.87
CA GLY A 148 -1.99 -13.49 -14.48
C GLY A 148 -1.64 -14.41 -13.31
N THR A 149 -0.55 -14.16 -12.59
CA THR A 149 -0.20 -14.96 -11.41
C THR A 149 -1.21 -14.71 -10.27
N HIS A 150 -1.82 -15.78 -9.74
CA HIS A 150 -2.74 -15.73 -8.61
C HIS A 150 -1.99 -15.35 -7.32
N LEU A 151 -1.77 -14.07 -7.12
CA LEU A 151 -1.37 -13.53 -5.82
C LEU A 151 -2.55 -13.69 -4.87
N VAL A 152 -2.29 -13.98 -3.59
CA VAL A 152 -3.35 -14.09 -2.56
C VAL A 152 -4.22 -12.83 -2.60
N THR A 153 -5.43 -12.97 -3.13
CA THR A 153 -6.43 -11.92 -3.21
C THR A 153 -7.23 -11.92 -1.92
N GLY A 154 -7.39 -10.76 -1.28
CA GLY A 154 -8.48 -10.59 -0.32
C GLY A 154 -9.83 -10.74 -1.03
N PRO A 155 -10.94 -11.00 -0.32
CA PRO A 155 -12.27 -11.06 -0.93
C PRO A 155 -12.91 -9.68 -1.13
N VAL A 156 -12.23 -8.59 -0.75
CA VAL A 156 -12.80 -7.23 -0.73
C VAL A 156 -11.93 -6.30 -1.55
N PRO A 157 -12.50 -5.53 -2.49
CA PRO A 157 -11.80 -4.42 -3.13
C PRO A 157 -11.21 -3.44 -2.10
N GLN A 158 -9.95 -3.08 -2.33
CA GLN A 158 -9.17 -2.17 -1.50
C GLN A 158 -9.31 -0.73 -1.98
N ASN A 159 -9.29 -0.52 -3.30
CA ASN A 159 -9.36 0.82 -3.89
C ASN A 159 -10.78 1.38 -3.88
N GLN A 160 -10.88 2.70 -3.81
CA GLN A 160 -12.13 3.43 -3.91
C GLN A 160 -12.16 4.18 -5.24
N TRP A 161 -13.21 3.96 -6.04
CA TRP A 161 -13.36 4.56 -7.37
C TRP A 161 -14.52 5.55 -7.39
N PRO A 162 -14.30 6.81 -7.79
CA PRO A 162 -15.38 7.78 -7.85
C PRO A 162 -16.44 7.46 -8.90
N ASP A 163 -17.67 7.16 -8.47
CA ASP A 163 -18.82 6.90 -9.36
C ASP A 163 -19.15 8.12 -10.23
N GLU A 164 -18.90 9.33 -9.72
CA GLU A 164 -19.11 10.58 -10.42
C GLU A 164 -18.15 10.78 -11.61
N ILE A 165 -17.07 9.99 -11.69
CA ILE A 165 -16.07 10.06 -12.76
C ILE A 165 -15.85 8.65 -13.31
N PRO A 166 -16.75 8.14 -14.18
CA PRO A 166 -16.70 6.76 -14.67
C PRO A 166 -15.38 6.39 -15.36
N GLU A 167 -14.70 7.36 -15.96
CA GLU A 167 -13.39 7.16 -16.60
C GLU A 167 -12.21 7.04 -15.62
N PHE A 168 -12.41 7.31 -14.31
CA PHE A 168 -11.33 7.41 -13.34
C PHE A 168 -10.53 6.12 -13.22
N ARG A 169 -11.21 5.00 -12.96
CA ARG A 169 -10.57 3.68 -12.81
C ARG A 169 -9.81 3.28 -14.07
N LYS A 170 -10.43 3.45 -15.24
CA LYS A 170 -9.83 3.07 -16.53
C LYS A 170 -8.57 3.90 -16.80
N THR A 171 -8.66 5.22 -16.70
CA THR A 171 -7.54 6.13 -16.96
C THR A 171 -6.40 5.87 -15.99
N PHE A 172 -6.72 5.71 -14.70
CA PHE A 172 -5.74 5.40 -13.67
C PHE A 172 -5.01 4.09 -13.98
N TYR A 173 -5.74 3.02 -14.34
CA TYR A 173 -5.09 1.73 -14.60
C TYR A 173 -4.24 1.72 -15.86
N GLU A 174 -4.68 2.37 -16.94
CA GLU A 174 -3.86 2.55 -18.13
C GLU A 174 -2.53 3.24 -17.78
N TYR A 175 -2.59 4.33 -17.00
CA TYR A 175 -1.40 5.07 -16.57
C TYR A 175 -0.52 4.23 -15.63
N TYR A 176 -1.13 3.63 -14.61
CA TYR A 176 -0.46 2.76 -13.64
C TYR A 176 0.31 1.63 -14.32
N HIS A 177 -0.24 0.99 -15.36
CA HIS A 177 0.45 -0.10 -16.07
C HIS A 177 1.72 0.36 -16.78
N GLN A 178 1.71 1.54 -17.41
CA GLN A 178 2.88 2.08 -18.08
C GLN A 178 3.95 2.49 -17.06
N CYS A 179 3.56 3.16 -15.98
CA CYS A 179 4.46 3.49 -14.87
C CYS A 179 5.02 2.24 -14.17
N TYR A 180 4.21 1.19 -13.99
CA TYR A 180 4.63 -0.06 -13.39
C TYR A 180 5.74 -0.73 -14.19
N ARG A 181 5.58 -0.82 -15.52
CA ARG A 181 6.61 -1.36 -16.43
C ARG A 181 7.87 -0.51 -16.41
N PHE A 182 7.71 0.82 -16.41
CA PHE A 182 8.84 1.74 -16.33
C PHE A 182 9.64 1.54 -15.04
N ALA A 183 8.96 1.48 -13.89
CA ALA A 183 9.58 1.24 -12.59
C ALA A 183 10.29 -0.12 -12.54
N GLN A 184 9.68 -1.19 -13.04
CA GLN A 184 10.33 -2.51 -13.14
C GLN A 184 11.63 -2.45 -13.94
N GLN A 185 11.62 -1.74 -15.06
CA GLN A 185 12.82 -1.60 -15.90
C GLN A 185 13.88 -0.72 -15.22
N LEU A 186 13.49 0.35 -14.53
CA LEU A 186 14.41 1.17 -13.73
C LEU A 186 15.18 0.34 -12.70
N PHE A 187 14.54 -0.61 -12.01
CA PHE A 187 15.27 -1.50 -11.08
C PHE A 187 16.32 -2.37 -11.77
N ARG A 188 16.09 -2.79 -13.02
CA ARG A 188 17.10 -3.51 -13.81
C ARG A 188 18.27 -2.60 -14.19
N ILE A 189 17.97 -1.35 -14.57
CA ILE A 189 18.98 -0.34 -14.86
C ILE A 189 19.79 0.03 -13.61
N PHE A 190 19.15 0.15 -12.45
CA PHE A 190 19.85 0.34 -11.18
C PHE A 190 20.76 -0.84 -10.83
N ALA A 191 20.32 -2.08 -11.09
CA ALA A 191 21.17 -3.26 -10.91
C ALA A 191 22.43 -3.19 -11.79
N LEU A 192 22.28 -2.90 -13.09
CA LEU A 192 23.41 -2.71 -14.00
C LEU A 192 24.35 -1.59 -13.53
N SER A 193 23.80 -0.48 -13.04
CA SER A 193 24.60 0.63 -12.52
C SER A 193 25.42 0.24 -11.30
N LEU A 194 24.94 -0.70 -10.50
CA LEU A 194 25.62 -1.22 -9.32
C LEU A 194 26.62 -2.35 -9.67
N GLY A 195 26.82 -2.62 -10.96
CA GLY A 195 27.70 -3.70 -11.44
C GLY A 195 27.09 -5.09 -11.27
N LEU A 196 25.76 -5.19 -11.14
CA LEU A 196 25.02 -6.44 -10.99
C LEU A 196 24.31 -6.83 -12.30
N GLU A 197 23.86 -8.07 -12.38
CA GLU A 197 22.98 -8.55 -13.45
C GLU A 197 21.60 -7.84 -13.40
N GLU A 198 20.94 -7.68 -14.55
CA GLU A 198 19.63 -7.00 -14.65
C GLU A 198 18.58 -7.61 -13.71
N SER A 199 18.66 -8.91 -13.43
CA SER A 199 17.71 -9.63 -12.59
C SER A 199 18.06 -9.62 -11.10
N ALA A 200 19.11 -8.92 -10.65
CA ALA A 200 19.59 -8.99 -9.28
C ALA A 200 18.52 -8.65 -8.21
N PHE A 201 17.58 -7.77 -8.55
CA PHE A 201 16.48 -7.38 -7.65
C PHE A 201 15.13 -8.05 -7.99
N ALA A 202 15.09 -9.01 -8.92
CA ALA A 202 13.84 -9.60 -9.41
C ALA A 202 13.00 -10.25 -8.30
N GLU A 203 13.61 -11.00 -7.37
CA GLU A 203 12.89 -11.61 -6.25
C GLU A 203 12.46 -10.56 -5.21
N THR A 204 13.28 -9.54 -4.95
CA THR A 204 12.94 -8.43 -4.04
C THR A 204 11.70 -7.68 -4.51
N PHE A 205 11.53 -7.52 -5.82
CA PHE A 205 10.42 -6.83 -6.46
C PHE A 205 9.56 -7.76 -7.33
N LYS A 206 9.37 -9.00 -6.87
CA LYS A 206 8.52 -9.98 -7.56
C LYS A 206 7.05 -9.57 -7.53
N SER A 207 6.54 -9.24 -6.34
CA SER A 207 5.18 -8.73 -6.15
C SER A 207 5.18 -7.46 -5.30
N PRO A 208 5.74 -6.36 -5.84
CA PRO A 208 5.93 -5.10 -5.13
C PRO A 208 4.60 -4.49 -4.72
N LEU A 209 4.57 -3.86 -3.54
CA LEU A 209 3.51 -2.93 -3.20
C LEU A 209 3.72 -1.64 -3.99
N THR A 210 2.67 -1.20 -4.65
CA THR A 210 2.68 0.00 -5.47
C THR A 210 1.52 0.88 -5.09
N ASP A 211 1.84 2.04 -4.54
CA ASP A 211 0.86 3.01 -4.07
C ASP A 211 1.05 4.29 -4.86
N VAL A 212 -0.07 4.89 -5.28
CA VAL A 212 -0.13 6.20 -5.88
C VAL A 212 -0.81 7.11 -4.88
N MET A 213 -0.09 8.11 -4.40
CA MET A 213 -0.61 9.09 -3.44
C MET A 213 -0.75 10.43 -4.13
N ILE A 214 -1.90 10.63 -4.74
CA ILE A 214 -2.27 11.86 -5.43
C ILE A 214 -2.30 12.99 -4.40
N GLN A 215 -1.63 14.10 -4.67
CA GLN A 215 -1.63 15.27 -3.79
C GLN A 215 -2.24 16.46 -4.51
N HIS A 216 -3.10 17.20 -3.82
CA HIS A 216 -3.65 18.47 -4.23
C HIS A 216 -3.29 19.52 -3.19
N TYR A 217 -2.34 20.40 -3.54
CA TYR A 217 -1.89 21.49 -2.69
C TYR A 217 -2.70 22.74 -3.01
N PHE A 218 -3.33 23.32 -1.99
CA PHE A 218 -4.09 24.55 -2.14
C PHE A 218 -3.16 25.77 -2.29
N PRO A 219 -3.61 26.83 -3.00
CA PRO A 219 -2.98 28.14 -2.92
C PRO A 219 -2.95 28.64 -1.47
N ALA A 220 -1.76 28.79 -0.88
CA ALA A 220 -1.60 29.30 0.48
C ALA A 220 -0.47 30.35 0.58
N PRO A 221 -0.62 31.36 1.46
CA PRO A 221 0.46 32.29 1.78
C PRO A 221 1.61 31.58 2.52
N GLU A 222 2.78 32.22 2.59
CA GLU A 222 4.02 31.63 3.10
C GLU A 222 3.90 30.97 4.48
N ARG A 223 4.49 29.78 4.65
CA ARG A 223 4.86 29.21 5.95
C ARG A 223 6.35 28.90 6.03
N LYS A 224 6.91 29.02 7.23
CA LYS A 224 8.31 28.67 7.56
C LYS A 224 8.47 27.25 8.11
N ASP A 225 7.37 26.57 8.42
CA ASP A 225 7.31 25.24 8.99
C ASP A 225 6.61 24.29 8.02
N HIS A 226 7.25 23.17 7.68
CA HIS A 226 6.65 22.10 6.88
C HIS A 226 6.81 20.79 7.63
N GLU A 227 5.77 19.94 7.63
CA GLU A 227 5.93 18.54 8.01
C GLU A 227 6.51 17.77 6.83
N GLU A 228 7.76 17.36 6.97
CA GLU A 228 8.53 16.61 5.98
C GLU A 228 8.37 15.11 6.21
N LEU A 229 7.78 14.41 5.25
CA LEU A 229 7.65 12.96 5.30
C LEU A 229 7.52 12.41 3.88
N LEU A 230 8.63 11.99 3.27
CA LEU A 230 8.56 11.22 2.04
C LEU A 230 9.57 10.06 2.05
N PHE A 231 9.03 8.87 1.83
CA PHE A 231 9.78 7.68 1.42
C PHE A 231 10.13 7.83 -0.08
N GLY A 232 11.11 7.13 -0.63
CA GLY A 232 11.45 7.34 -2.06
C GLY A 232 10.37 6.86 -3.02
N HIS A 233 10.20 7.61 -4.10
CA HIS A 233 9.16 7.43 -5.11
C HIS A 233 9.59 8.01 -6.47
N ALA A 234 8.79 7.77 -7.50
CA ALA A 234 8.83 8.56 -8.71
C ALA A 234 7.62 9.49 -8.72
N ASP A 235 7.87 10.77 -8.93
CA ASP A 235 6.87 11.82 -8.93
C ASP A 235 6.60 12.27 -10.37
N PHE A 236 5.32 12.27 -10.76
CA PHE A 236 4.85 13.03 -11.90
C PHE A 236 4.14 14.28 -11.39
N CYS A 237 4.59 15.47 -11.80
CA CYS A 237 4.09 16.74 -11.25
C CYS A 237 3.58 17.64 -12.39
N GLU A 238 2.59 18.47 -12.10
CA GLU A 238 2.20 19.54 -13.02
C GLU A 238 3.33 20.57 -13.15
N GLU A 239 3.18 21.49 -14.11
CA GLU A 239 4.10 22.61 -14.42
C GLU A 239 4.24 23.67 -13.31
N ILE A 240 3.90 23.33 -12.07
CA ILE A 240 4.01 24.20 -10.90
C ILE A 240 5.19 23.78 -10.02
N PRO A 241 6.20 24.65 -9.81
CA PRO A 241 7.34 24.36 -8.93
C PRO A 241 6.93 24.07 -7.48
N GLY A 242 7.88 23.58 -6.69
CA GLY A 242 7.66 23.42 -5.24
C GLY A 242 8.53 22.35 -4.62
N LEU A 243 8.87 21.31 -5.38
CA LEU A 243 9.80 20.29 -4.90
C LEU A 243 11.21 20.87 -4.78
N GLU A 244 11.85 20.61 -3.65
CA GLU A 244 13.25 20.97 -3.39
C GLU A 244 13.98 19.79 -2.75
N VAL A 245 15.24 19.59 -3.12
CA VAL A 245 16.10 18.47 -2.68
C VAL A 245 17.28 19.02 -1.89
N LEU A 246 17.58 18.44 -0.73
CA LEU A 246 18.62 18.93 0.18
C LEU A 246 19.99 18.40 -0.20
N ASN A 247 20.92 19.31 -0.54
CA ASN A 247 22.31 18.95 -0.85
C ASN A 247 23.21 18.83 0.39
N ASP A 248 24.49 18.51 0.19
CA ASP A 248 25.46 18.28 1.28
C ASP A 248 25.91 19.55 2.00
N ASN A 249 25.59 20.71 1.44
CA ASN A 249 25.80 22.03 2.06
C ASN A 249 24.61 22.46 2.92
N GLY A 250 23.58 21.62 3.08
CA GLY A 250 22.39 21.97 3.84
C GLY A 250 21.50 22.99 3.12
N ILE A 251 21.64 23.10 1.79
CA ILE A 251 20.89 24.01 0.94
C ILE A 251 19.84 23.20 0.16
N TYR A 252 18.61 23.69 0.16
CA TYR A 252 17.53 23.11 -0.63
C TYR A 252 17.63 23.60 -2.08
N VAL A 253 17.89 22.67 -2.99
CA VAL A 253 18.01 22.87 -4.44
C VAL A 253 16.63 22.71 -5.09
N PRO A 254 16.13 23.71 -5.85
CA PRO A 254 14.85 23.59 -6.55
C PRO A 254 14.85 22.50 -7.62
N ALA A 255 13.74 21.79 -7.71
CA ALA A 255 13.41 20.85 -8.78
C ALA A 255 12.27 21.43 -9.63
N PRO A 256 12.56 22.29 -10.63
CA PRO A 256 11.53 22.90 -11.48
C PRO A 256 10.84 21.83 -12.35
N PRO A 257 9.53 21.92 -12.59
CA PRO A 257 8.81 20.92 -13.36
C PRO A 257 9.26 20.95 -14.83
N ILE A 258 9.34 19.77 -15.45
CA ILE A 258 9.62 19.60 -16.87
C ILE A 258 8.42 18.84 -17.46
N GLU A 259 7.81 19.43 -18.50
CA GLU A 259 6.63 18.88 -19.17
C GLU A 259 6.88 17.42 -19.60
N HIS A 260 5.88 16.56 -19.36
CA HIS A 260 5.90 15.14 -19.69
C HIS A 260 7.12 14.35 -19.21
N SER A 261 7.73 14.76 -18.10
CA SER A 261 8.84 14.05 -17.45
C SER A 261 8.45 13.50 -16.08
N PHE A 262 9.16 12.47 -15.63
CA PHE A 262 9.12 12.08 -14.22
C PHE A 262 10.33 12.65 -13.50
N ILE A 263 10.15 13.02 -12.24
CA ILE A 263 11.29 13.11 -11.32
C ILE A 263 11.38 11.79 -10.53
N VAL A 264 12.51 11.10 -10.63
CA VAL A 264 12.71 9.77 -10.05
C VAL A 264 13.72 9.87 -8.92
N ASN A 265 13.41 9.27 -7.77
CA ASN A 265 14.30 9.24 -6.63
C ASN A 265 14.38 7.86 -5.96
N THR A 266 15.49 7.59 -5.28
CA THR A 266 15.66 6.36 -4.48
C THR A 266 15.23 6.57 -3.04
N GLY A 267 14.56 5.56 -2.48
CA GLY A 267 14.04 5.59 -1.11
C GLY A 267 14.89 4.83 -0.11
N ALA A 268 14.58 4.99 1.18
CA ALA A 268 15.31 4.35 2.27
C ALA A 268 15.42 2.82 2.14
N TYR A 269 14.44 2.16 1.52
CA TYR A 269 14.52 0.71 1.27
C TYR A 269 15.56 0.37 0.19
N PHE A 270 15.71 1.21 -0.83
CA PHE A 270 16.71 1.00 -1.86
C PHE A 270 18.09 1.50 -1.44
N GLU A 271 18.17 2.53 -0.61
CA GLU A 271 19.41 2.90 0.08
C GLU A 271 19.94 1.73 0.93
N LEU A 272 19.05 1.05 1.66
CA LEU A 272 19.41 -0.15 2.40
C LEU A 272 19.89 -1.28 1.46
N LEU A 273 19.13 -1.58 0.40
CA LEU A 273 19.48 -2.63 -0.56
C LEU A 273 20.83 -2.38 -1.25
N SER A 274 21.11 -1.12 -1.58
CA SER A 274 22.35 -0.68 -2.24
C SER A 274 23.52 -0.44 -1.27
N ASN A 275 23.35 -0.78 0.01
CA ASN A 275 24.33 -0.51 1.08
C ASN A 275 24.80 0.97 1.11
N SER A 276 23.86 1.92 0.98
CA SER A 276 24.10 3.37 0.90
C SER A 276 24.79 3.86 -0.37
N THR A 277 24.98 3.02 -1.39
CA THR A 277 25.52 3.49 -2.68
C THR A 277 24.57 4.48 -3.35
N PHE A 278 23.26 4.27 -3.19
CA PHE A 278 22.21 5.19 -3.65
C PHE A 278 21.46 5.79 -2.47
N PRO A 279 21.69 7.07 -2.13
CA PRO A 279 21.10 7.70 -0.95
C PRO A 279 19.59 7.91 -1.07
N ALA A 280 18.89 7.90 0.06
CA ALA A 280 17.54 8.44 0.15
C ALA A 280 17.61 9.94 0.49
N THR A 281 17.79 10.77 -0.54
CA THR A 281 18.02 12.21 -0.36
C THR A 281 16.78 12.91 0.22
N VAL A 282 17.03 13.75 1.23
CA VAL A 282 15.99 14.55 1.89
C VAL A 282 15.42 15.55 0.90
N HIS A 283 14.10 15.70 0.88
CA HIS A 283 13.40 16.61 -0.01
C HIS A 283 12.11 17.10 0.65
N ARG A 284 11.60 18.23 0.17
CA ARG A 284 10.37 18.87 0.64
C ARG A 284 9.57 19.45 -0.51
N VAL A 285 8.29 19.69 -0.27
CA VAL A 285 7.45 20.48 -1.17
C VAL A 285 7.10 21.81 -0.51
N ARG A 286 7.54 22.90 -1.12
CA ARG A 286 7.10 24.25 -0.79
C ARG A 286 5.72 24.49 -1.40
N THR A 287 4.82 24.99 -0.56
CA THR A 287 3.43 25.31 -0.93
C THR A 287 3.22 26.81 -1.19
N ASN A 288 4.30 27.59 -1.25
CA ASN A 288 4.27 29.05 -1.15
C ASN A 288 4.26 29.78 -2.50
N LEU A 289 3.68 29.17 -3.55
CA LEU A 289 3.59 29.81 -4.87
C LEU A 289 2.29 30.59 -5.09
N GLY A 290 1.32 30.51 -4.17
CA GLY A 290 -0.01 31.10 -4.39
C GLY A 290 -0.77 30.45 -5.56
N LEU A 291 -0.32 29.28 -5.99
CA LEU A 291 -0.88 28.51 -7.09
C LEU A 291 -1.33 27.15 -6.57
N GLU A 292 -2.41 26.64 -7.17
CA GLU A 292 -2.85 25.27 -7.00
C GLU A 292 -1.81 24.34 -7.65
N ARG A 293 -1.51 23.22 -7.00
CA ARG A 293 -0.54 22.25 -7.53
C ARG A 293 -1.04 20.84 -7.33
N PHE A 294 -1.01 20.04 -8.39
CA PHE A 294 -1.18 18.59 -8.28
C PHE A 294 0.15 17.85 -8.44
N SER A 295 0.31 16.77 -7.69
CA SER A 295 1.37 15.79 -7.95
C SER A 295 0.85 14.36 -7.83
N PHE A 296 1.53 13.47 -8.54
CA PHE A 296 1.19 12.07 -8.70
C PHE A 296 2.33 11.12 -8.27
N PRO A 297 2.75 11.16 -6.99
CA PRO A 297 3.71 10.22 -6.43
C PRO A 297 3.32 8.76 -6.65
N ILE A 298 4.23 7.99 -7.24
CA ILE A 298 4.14 6.53 -7.36
C ILE A 298 5.26 5.90 -6.55
N PHE A 299 4.88 5.19 -5.49
CA PHE A 299 5.79 4.43 -4.65
C PHE A 299 5.90 3.02 -5.19
N PHE A 300 7.13 2.54 -5.42
CA PHE A 300 7.40 1.16 -5.83
C PHE A 300 8.22 0.47 -4.74
N SER A 301 7.52 -0.21 -3.84
CA SER A 301 8.12 -0.82 -2.65
C SER A 301 8.39 -2.31 -2.84
N PRO A 302 9.31 -2.92 -2.08
CA PRO A 302 9.60 -4.35 -2.15
C PRO A 302 8.37 -5.25 -1.95
N ASP A 303 8.51 -6.53 -2.26
CA ASP A 303 7.51 -7.54 -1.90
C ASP A 303 7.39 -7.64 -0.36
N PRO A 304 6.16 -7.58 0.21
CA PRO A 304 5.91 -7.73 1.64
C PRO A 304 6.52 -8.95 2.33
N THR A 305 6.85 -10.02 1.60
CA THR A 305 7.44 -11.25 2.16
C THR A 305 8.96 -11.17 2.30
N VAL A 306 9.60 -10.20 1.67
CA VAL A 306 11.06 -10.17 1.55
C VAL A 306 11.70 -9.73 2.87
N LEU A 307 12.73 -10.48 3.28
CA LEU A 307 13.72 -10.02 4.25
C LEU A 307 14.58 -8.97 3.55
N LEU A 308 14.38 -7.70 3.91
CA LEU A 308 15.12 -6.59 3.35
C LEU A 308 16.47 -6.47 4.05
N GLN A 309 17.54 -6.61 3.28
CA GLN A 309 18.93 -6.52 3.72
C GLN A 309 19.79 -6.03 2.55
N PRO A 310 21.00 -5.48 2.80
CA PRO A 310 21.91 -5.11 1.72
C PRO A 310 22.15 -6.27 0.77
N HIS A 311 22.22 -6.00 -0.52
CA HIS A 311 22.53 -7.03 -1.50
C HIS A 311 23.94 -7.57 -1.23
N PRO A 312 24.16 -8.90 -1.13
CA PRO A 312 25.45 -9.46 -0.70
C PRO A 312 26.64 -8.99 -1.53
N ALA A 313 26.47 -8.84 -2.85
CA ALA A 313 27.52 -8.35 -3.75
C ALA A 313 27.88 -6.87 -3.57
N LEU A 314 27.11 -6.11 -2.79
CA LEU A 314 27.33 -4.68 -2.51
C LEU A 314 27.89 -4.42 -1.11
N VAL A 315 28.13 -5.49 -0.34
CA VAL A 315 28.84 -5.43 0.94
C VAL A 315 30.27 -5.87 0.68
N LYS A 316 31.26 -5.00 0.94
CA LYS A 316 32.66 -5.34 0.70
C LYS A 316 33.13 -6.41 1.68
N GLU A 317 34.15 -7.17 1.30
CA GLU A 317 34.77 -8.15 2.18
C GLU A 317 35.29 -7.49 3.46
N GLY A 318 34.85 -7.98 4.62
CA GLY A 318 35.17 -7.42 5.93
C GLY A 318 34.38 -6.17 6.33
N GLU A 319 33.44 -5.69 5.50
CA GLU A 319 32.55 -4.59 5.83
C GLU A 319 31.30 -5.08 6.57
N GLU A 320 30.99 -4.49 7.72
CA GLU A 320 29.69 -4.65 8.37
C GLU A 320 28.73 -3.58 7.89
N SER A 321 27.57 -3.99 7.37
CA SER A 321 26.51 -3.06 6.99
C SER A 321 25.95 -2.34 8.23
N LYS A 322 25.74 -1.02 8.10
CA LYS A 322 25.04 -0.21 9.10
C LYS A 322 23.54 -0.50 9.20
N TYR A 323 22.98 -1.30 8.29
CA TYR A 323 21.54 -1.61 8.23
C TYR A 323 21.21 -2.95 8.85
N THR A 324 20.25 -2.96 9.77
CA THR A 324 19.69 -4.19 10.34
C THR A 324 18.68 -4.82 9.36
N PRO A 325 18.86 -6.10 8.99
CA PRO A 325 17.87 -6.84 8.21
C PRO A 325 16.49 -6.85 8.87
N HIS A 326 15.43 -6.69 8.07
CA HIS A 326 14.06 -6.76 8.58
C HIS A 326 13.07 -7.17 7.49
N TYR A 327 11.99 -7.85 7.89
CA TYR A 327 10.90 -8.15 6.97
C TYR A 327 10.16 -6.87 6.59
N PHE A 328 10.11 -6.56 5.29
CA PHE A 328 9.49 -5.33 4.79
C PHE A 328 8.01 -5.24 5.18
N GLY A 329 7.22 -6.30 4.92
CA GLY A 329 5.79 -6.32 5.23
C GLY A 329 5.48 -6.09 6.72
N ARG A 330 6.28 -6.66 7.62
CA ARG A 330 6.14 -6.43 9.07
C ARG A 330 6.38 -4.96 9.43
N LYS A 331 7.48 -4.37 8.91
CA LYS A 331 7.79 -2.96 9.15
C LYS A 331 6.73 -2.03 8.56
N TYR A 332 6.20 -2.37 7.38
CA TYR A 332 5.11 -1.65 6.73
C TYR A 332 3.84 -1.65 7.59
N ILE A 333 3.40 -2.81 8.06
CA ILE A 333 2.24 -2.95 8.97
C ILE A 333 2.46 -2.15 10.26
N ASN A 334 3.63 -2.26 10.90
CA ASN A 334 3.94 -1.52 12.13
C ASN A 334 3.89 0.00 11.89
N THR A 335 4.37 0.46 10.73
CA THR A 335 4.34 1.87 10.35
C THR A 335 2.91 2.36 10.17
N LEU A 336 2.06 1.60 9.51
CA LEU A 336 0.63 1.92 9.36
C LEU A 336 -0.08 1.94 10.73
N ALA A 337 0.16 0.94 11.57
CA ALA A 337 -0.44 0.85 12.91
C ALA A 337 -0.02 2.00 13.83
N LYS A 338 1.22 2.49 13.68
CA LYS A 338 1.74 3.66 14.40
C LYS A 338 1.17 4.97 13.87
N ASN A 339 1.13 5.15 12.55
CA ASN A 339 0.76 6.43 11.92
C ASN A 339 -0.76 6.66 11.90
N MET A 340 -1.55 5.59 11.91
CA MET A 340 -3.01 5.64 11.83
C MET A 340 -3.67 4.72 12.86
N PRO A 341 -3.40 4.93 14.17
CA PRO A 341 -3.82 4.01 15.23
C PRO A 341 -5.34 3.84 15.33
N ASP A 342 -6.09 4.83 14.86
CA ASP A 342 -7.55 4.87 14.89
C ASP A 342 -8.24 4.28 13.66
N HIS A 343 -7.48 3.94 12.62
CA HIS A 343 -8.03 3.35 11.41
C HIS A 343 -8.72 2.03 11.75
N PRO A 344 -9.92 1.74 11.20
CA PRO A 344 -10.64 0.50 11.46
C PRO A 344 -9.75 -0.74 11.32
N TRP A 345 -8.93 -0.77 10.26
CA TRP A 345 -7.97 -1.85 10.00
C TRP A 345 -6.99 -2.08 11.15
N VAL A 346 -6.44 -1.01 11.74
CA VAL A 346 -5.50 -1.11 12.86
C VAL A 346 -6.20 -1.58 14.12
N LYS A 347 -7.43 -1.11 14.34
CA LYS A 347 -8.27 -1.57 15.46
C LYS A 347 -8.56 -3.07 15.33
N ALA A 348 -8.93 -3.53 14.14
CA ALA A 348 -9.16 -4.96 13.87
C ALA A 348 -7.88 -5.80 14.05
N LEU A 349 -6.74 -5.32 13.56
CA LEU A 349 -5.45 -5.97 13.78
C LEU A 349 -5.14 -6.11 15.28
N LYS A 350 -5.27 -5.03 16.06
CA LYS A 350 -5.03 -5.06 17.52
C LYS A 350 -6.01 -5.97 18.24
N SER A 351 -7.29 -5.97 17.86
CA SER A 351 -8.32 -6.82 18.46
C SER A 351 -8.18 -8.30 18.12
N SER A 352 -7.51 -8.64 17.01
CA SER A 352 -7.30 -10.04 16.60
C SER A 352 -6.33 -10.81 17.51
N GLY A 353 -5.56 -10.11 18.35
CA GLY A 353 -4.54 -10.72 19.21
C GLY A 353 -3.31 -11.26 18.46
N ILE A 354 -3.22 -11.05 17.15
CA ILE A 354 -2.03 -11.41 16.35
C ILE A 354 -0.85 -10.58 16.83
N LYS A 355 0.24 -11.26 17.20
CA LYS A 355 1.45 -10.59 17.66
C LYS A 355 2.25 -10.04 16.49
N GLU A 356 3.08 -9.04 16.74
CA GLU A 356 3.86 -8.37 15.68
C GLU A 356 4.83 -9.31 14.96
N GLU A 357 5.36 -10.32 15.66
CA GLU A 357 6.19 -11.37 15.07
C GLU A 357 5.44 -12.21 14.03
N ASP A 358 4.12 -12.28 14.11
CA ASP A 358 3.28 -13.08 13.21
C ASP A 358 2.70 -12.26 12.05
N TYR A 359 3.13 -10.99 11.90
CA TYR A 359 2.68 -10.16 10.79
C TYR A 359 3.19 -10.70 9.45
N LYS A 360 2.25 -11.10 8.59
CA LYS A 360 2.48 -11.74 7.28
C LYS A 360 1.91 -10.88 6.14
N ARG A 361 2.33 -11.19 4.90
CA ARG A 361 1.85 -10.55 3.67
C ARG A 361 0.32 -10.50 3.58
N ASN A 362 -0.36 -11.59 3.95
CA ASN A 362 -1.82 -11.65 3.88
C ASN A 362 -2.47 -10.56 4.74
N LEU A 363 -1.91 -10.16 5.89
CA LEU A 363 -2.51 -9.08 6.69
C LEU A 363 -2.57 -7.76 5.91
N VAL A 364 -1.55 -7.46 5.09
CA VAL A 364 -1.53 -6.26 4.23
C VAL A 364 -2.71 -6.24 3.24
N VAL A 365 -3.21 -7.43 2.83
CA VAL A 365 -4.21 -7.58 1.75
C VAL A 365 -5.55 -8.21 2.17
N THR A 366 -5.66 -8.87 3.33
CA THR A 366 -6.83 -9.68 3.76
C THR A 366 -7.49 -9.28 5.07
N MET A 367 -6.80 -8.57 5.99
CA MET A 367 -7.42 -7.96 7.18
C MET A 367 -8.69 -7.10 6.93
N PRO A 368 -8.82 -6.39 5.78
CA PRO A 368 -10.07 -5.78 5.31
C PRO A 368 -11.34 -6.65 5.52
N PHE A 369 -11.20 -7.97 5.36
CA PHE A 369 -12.29 -8.96 5.45
C PHE A 369 -12.86 -9.14 6.87
N MET A 370 -12.02 -9.13 7.91
CA MET A 370 -12.50 -9.37 9.28
C MET A 370 -13.42 -8.23 9.78
N MET A 371 -13.26 -7.02 9.26
CA MET A 371 -14.11 -5.88 9.63
C MET A 371 -15.51 -5.88 8.99
N GLN A 372 -15.65 -6.43 7.78
CA GLN A 372 -16.95 -6.54 7.13
C GLN A 372 -17.89 -7.49 7.88
N ARG A 373 -17.34 -8.57 8.47
CA ARG A 373 -18.10 -9.48 9.35
C ARG A 373 -18.63 -8.79 10.61
N CYS A 374 -17.82 -7.94 11.27
CA CYS A 374 -18.25 -7.20 12.46
C CYS A 374 -19.33 -6.13 12.16
N SER A 375 -19.22 -5.44 11.02
CA SER A 375 -20.19 -4.40 10.64
C SER A 375 -21.52 -4.95 10.10
N GLY A 376 -21.51 -6.09 9.39
CA GLY A 376 -22.72 -6.81 9.00
C GLY A 376 -23.54 -7.29 10.21
N LEU A 377 -22.86 -7.71 11.28
CA LEU A 377 -23.48 -8.05 12.56
C LEU A 377 -24.24 -6.85 13.15
N LEU A 378 -23.62 -5.66 13.16
CA LEU A 378 -24.22 -4.43 13.71
C LEU A 378 -25.40 -3.89 12.86
N ARG A 379 -25.33 -3.96 11.53
CA ARG A 379 -26.44 -3.52 10.65
C ARG A 379 -27.65 -4.46 10.71
N SER A 380 -27.43 -5.77 10.87
CA SER A 380 -28.53 -6.74 11.03
C SER A 380 -29.30 -6.57 12.36
N VAL A 381 -28.64 -6.02 13.38
CA VAL A 381 -29.26 -5.67 14.67
C VAL A 381 -30.06 -4.36 14.58
N ALA A 382 -29.65 -3.41 13.73
CA ALA A 382 -30.29 -2.09 13.61
C ALA A 382 -31.50 -2.03 12.65
N ALA A 383 -31.66 -2.98 11.73
CA ALA A 383 -32.66 -2.91 10.64
C ALA A 383 -34.00 -3.63 10.91
N ARG A 384 -34.40 -3.88 12.17
CA ARG A 384 -35.73 -4.45 12.48
C ARG A 384 -36.76 -3.36 12.79
N ARG A 385 -37.78 -3.27 11.94
CA ARG A 385 -38.91 -2.32 12.01
C ARG A 385 -39.64 -2.38 13.36
N PRO A 386 -40.14 -1.23 13.89
CA PRO A 386 -41.02 -1.23 15.05
C PRO A 386 -42.43 -1.63 14.61
N GLY A 387 -42.89 -2.80 15.04
CA GLY A 387 -44.27 -3.24 14.80
C GLY A 387 -44.41 -4.70 14.39
N SER A 388 -44.03 -5.63 15.27
CA SER A 388 -44.64 -6.95 15.30
C SER A 388 -44.46 -7.51 16.71
N THR A 389 -45.54 -7.47 17.49
CA THR A 389 -45.66 -8.15 18.77
C THR A 389 -45.58 -9.66 18.54
N LEU A 390 -44.45 -10.26 18.90
CA LEU A 390 -44.31 -11.70 19.07
C LEU A 390 -43.70 -11.96 20.44
N ASN A 391 -44.40 -12.81 21.19
CA ASN A 391 -44.19 -13.16 22.59
C ASN A 391 -42.72 -13.30 22.98
N LEU A 392 -42.34 -12.60 24.05
CA LEU A 392 -41.08 -12.75 24.78
C LEU A 392 -41.09 -14.09 25.53
N GLY A 393 -40.60 -15.15 24.87
CA GLY A 393 -40.18 -16.41 25.49
C GLY A 393 -38.66 -16.57 25.32
N SER A 394 -37.93 -16.56 26.44
CA SER A 394 -36.50 -16.91 26.62
C SER A 394 -35.54 -16.70 25.44
N ARG A 395 -34.77 -15.61 25.49
CA ARG A 395 -33.51 -15.46 24.73
C ARG A 395 -32.58 -16.64 25.07
N ARG A 396 -32.34 -17.55 24.12
CA ARG A 396 -31.35 -18.63 24.27
C ARG A 396 -29.98 -18.13 23.83
N ASN A 397 -28.96 -18.44 24.63
CA ASN A 397 -27.54 -18.36 24.24
C ASN A 397 -27.34 -19.26 23.02
N LEU A 398 -27.19 -18.67 21.83
CA LEU A 398 -26.85 -19.40 20.62
C LEU A 398 -25.36 -19.19 20.36
N HIS A 399 -24.65 -20.27 20.07
CA HIS A 399 -23.24 -20.29 19.73
C HIS A 399 -23.08 -20.69 18.26
N GLU A 400 -22.03 -20.17 17.62
CA GLU A 400 -21.75 -20.45 16.21
C GLU A 400 -20.77 -21.62 16.08
N TYR A 401 -21.15 -22.60 15.25
CA TYR A 401 -20.37 -23.81 15.03
C TYR A 401 -20.12 -24.00 13.55
N LEU A 402 -18.90 -24.42 13.23
CA LEU A 402 -18.51 -24.94 11.93
C LEU A 402 -18.78 -26.44 11.92
N VAL A 403 -19.55 -26.91 10.95
CA VAL A 403 -19.86 -28.33 10.77
C VAL A 403 -19.27 -28.80 9.45
N ILE A 404 -18.47 -29.86 9.51
CA ILE A 404 -17.81 -30.48 8.37
C ILE A 404 -18.45 -31.85 8.13
N VAL A 405 -19.02 -32.03 6.94
CA VAL A 405 -19.68 -33.27 6.51
C VAL A 405 -19.07 -33.77 5.20
N ARG A 406 -19.26 -35.05 4.90
CA ARG A 406 -18.70 -35.66 3.70
C ARG A 406 -19.42 -35.19 2.43
N ASP A 407 -20.74 -35.10 2.46
CA ASP A 407 -21.55 -34.76 1.29
C ASP A 407 -22.58 -33.68 1.62
N GLU A 408 -22.89 -32.82 0.65
CA GLU A 408 -23.90 -31.76 0.79
C GLU A 408 -25.33 -32.32 0.96
N ARG A 409 -25.57 -33.55 0.48
CA ARG A 409 -26.83 -34.27 0.71
C ARG A 409 -27.08 -34.58 2.19
N ASP A 410 -26.02 -34.64 3.01
CA ASP A 410 -26.15 -34.85 4.46
C ASP A 410 -26.74 -33.64 5.19
N ILE A 411 -26.84 -32.49 4.50
CA ILE A 411 -27.30 -31.21 5.08
C ILE A 411 -28.54 -30.62 4.40
N GLN A 412 -28.95 -31.16 3.26
CA GLN A 412 -30.16 -30.72 2.55
C GLN A 412 -31.42 -31.05 3.36
N GLY A 413 -32.07 -30.01 3.91
CA GLY A 413 -33.30 -30.13 4.70
C GLY A 413 -33.10 -30.15 6.22
N LEU A 414 -31.86 -29.99 6.71
CA LEU A 414 -31.62 -29.74 8.13
C LEU A 414 -32.24 -28.41 8.55
N ASP A 415 -33.01 -28.41 9.65
CA ASP A 415 -33.57 -27.20 10.27
C ASP A 415 -32.50 -26.45 11.10
N LEU A 416 -31.33 -26.20 10.50
CA LEU A 416 -30.18 -25.55 11.13
C LEU A 416 -29.87 -24.15 10.57
N LYS A 417 -30.65 -23.65 9.59
CA LYS A 417 -30.49 -22.33 8.93
C LYS A 417 -29.01 -21.93 8.74
N PRO A 418 -28.31 -22.56 7.78
CA PRO A 418 -26.88 -22.29 7.59
C PRO A 418 -26.64 -20.82 7.24
N THR A 419 -25.66 -20.19 7.91
CA THR A 419 -25.22 -18.81 7.65
C THR A 419 -24.19 -18.75 6.52
N PHE A 420 -23.57 -19.89 6.20
CA PHE A 420 -22.60 -20.08 5.13
C PHE A 420 -22.51 -21.57 4.77
N ALA A 421 -22.25 -21.91 3.50
CA ALA A 421 -21.90 -23.27 3.05
C ALA A 421 -20.86 -23.20 1.93
N GLY A 422 -19.90 -24.13 1.91
CA GLY A 422 -18.86 -24.22 0.89
C GLY A 422 -18.14 -25.57 0.92
N LYS A 423 -17.15 -25.77 0.05
CA LYS A 423 -16.33 -27.00 0.01
C LYS A 423 -14.91 -26.71 0.44
N VAL A 424 -14.31 -27.60 1.24
CA VAL A 424 -12.91 -27.49 1.68
C VAL A 424 -12.19 -28.83 1.56
N LEU A 425 -10.88 -28.81 1.34
CA LEU A 425 -10.03 -29.96 1.60
C LEU A 425 -9.61 -29.96 3.07
N THR A 426 -9.81 -31.06 3.78
CA THR A 426 -9.29 -31.22 5.15
C THR A 426 -7.92 -31.87 5.10
N GLU A 427 -7.05 -31.55 6.05
CA GLU A 427 -5.70 -32.10 6.16
C GLU A 427 -5.73 -33.65 6.08
N GLY A 428 -4.93 -34.23 5.18
CA GLY A 428 -4.89 -35.68 4.94
C GLY A 428 -6.00 -36.27 4.05
N SER A 429 -6.97 -35.48 3.58
CA SER A 429 -8.04 -35.92 2.67
C SER A 429 -7.85 -35.39 1.24
N LYS A 430 -7.94 -36.27 0.24
CA LYS A 430 -8.00 -35.88 -1.19
C LYS A 430 -9.43 -35.60 -1.69
N ILE A 431 -10.44 -35.83 -0.85
CA ILE A 431 -11.85 -35.66 -1.20
C ILE A 431 -12.34 -34.37 -0.53
N PRO A 432 -12.86 -33.38 -1.31
CA PRO A 432 -13.47 -32.18 -0.77
C PRO A 432 -14.66 -32.53 0.14
N LYS A 433 -14.67 -31.97 1.34
CA LYS A 433 -15.77 -32.07 2.29
C LYS A 433 -16.64 -30.82 2.22
N THR A 434 -17.92 -30.98 2.53
CA THR A 434 -18.84 -29.84 2.61
C THR A 434 -18.77 -29.25 4.01
N VAL A 435 -18.68 -27.93 4.11
CA VAL A 435 -18.60 -27.19 5.36
C VAL A 435 -19.69 -26.16 5.41
N PHE A 436 -20.37 -26.06 6.54
CA PHE A 436 -21.35 -25.02 6.77
C PHE A 436 -21.27 -24.47 8.20
N ALA A 437 -21.65 -23.22 8.37
CA ALA A 437 -21.76 -22.59 9.69
C ALA A 437 -23.23 -22.51 10.11
N CYS A 438 -23.51 -22.78 11.38
CA CYS A 438 -24.87 -22.65 11.94
C CYS A 438 -24.83 -22.11 13.37
N GLN A 439 -25.94 -21.48 13.78
CA GLN A 439 -26.11 -20.95 15.14
C GLN A 439 -27.12 -21.81 15.92
N VAL A 440 -26.65 -22.45 16.98
CA VAL A 440 -27.45 -23.36 17.80
C VAL A 440 -27.14 -23.20 19.28
N ALA A 441 -28.00 -23.72 20.15
CA ALA A 441 -27.78 -23.63 21.60
C ALA A 441 -26.63 -24.52 22.11
N SER A 442 -26.30 -25.60 21.40
CA SER A 442 -25.22 -26.53 21.78
C SER A 442 -24.84 -27.46 20.62
N ILE A 443 -23.69 -28.12 20.73
CA ILE A 443 -23.23 -29.18 19.81
C ILE A 443 -24.26 -30.33 19.75
N GLU A 444 -24.88 -30.68 20.87
CA GLU A 444 -25.89 -31.73 20.97
C GLU A 444 -27.12 -31.43 20.09
N ALA A 445 -27.50 -30.15 19.94
CA ALA A 445 -28.60 -29.76 19.08
C ALA A 445 -28.30 -30.04 17.59
N ILE A 446 -27.04 -29.83 17.15
CA ILE A 446 -26.60 -30.19 15.79
C ILE A 446 -26.64 -31.72 15.62
N LYS A 447 -26.07 -32.46 16.57
CA LYS A 447 -26.05 -33.93 16.52
C LYS A 447 -27.47 -34.50 16.48
N GLU A 448 -28.41 -33.93 17.24
CA GLU A 448 -29.82 -34.36 17.25
C GLU A 448 -30.53 -34.06 15.92
N ALA A 449 -30.31 -32.87 15.35
CA ALA A 449 -30.83 -32.51 14.04
C ALA A 449 -30.32 -33.47 12.94
N MET A 450 -29.03 -33.83 12.99
CA MET A 450 -28.44 -34.76 12.02
C MET A 450 -28.95 -36.19 12.19
N ARG A 451 -29.12 -36.69 13.43
CA ARG A 451 -29.70 -38.04 13.67
C ARG A 451 -31.11 -38.19 13.12
N LYS A 452 -31.92 -37.12 13.16
CA LYS A 452 -33.31 -37.14 12.67
C LYS A 452 -33.38 -37.17 11.14
N HIS A 453 -32.34 -36.70 10.46
CA HIS A 453 -32.39 -36.43 9.02
C HIS A 453 -31.58 -37.45 8.19
N SER A 454 -30.45 -37.95 8.70
CA SER A 454 -29.68 -39.01 8.06
C SER A 454 -29.08 -39.95 9.12
N PRO A 455 -29.56 -41.21 9.23
CA PRO A 455 -29.06 -42.16 10.23
C PRO A 455 -27.66 -42.74 9.90
N SER A 456 -26.95 -42.18 8.92
CA SER A 456 -25.57 -42.56 8.60
C SER A 456 -24.58 -42.17 9.71
N ASP A 457 -23.48 -42.90 9.79
CA ASP A 457 -22.50 -42.86 10.87
C ASP A 457 -21.94 -41.45 11.16
N LEU A 458 -22.40 -40.87 12.27
CA LEU A 458 -21.97 -39.57 12.80
C LEU A 458 -20.49 -39.53 13.19
N SER A 459 -19.78 -40.67 13.17
CA SER A 459 -18.33 -40.74 13.38
C SER A 459 -17.52 -39.89 12.40
N THR A 460 -18.16 -39.46 11.30
CA THR A 460 -17.52 -38.73 10.19
C THR A 460 -17.81 -37.24 10.17
N VAL A 461 -18.66 -36.76 11.10
CA VAL A 461 -19.07 -35.36 11.23
C VAL A 461 -18.18 -34.66 12.24
N GLU A 462 -17.53 -33.59 11.81
CA GLU A 462 -16.72 -32.75 12.68
C GLU A 462 -17.49 -31.48 13.03
N ILE A 463 -17.57 -31.13 14.32
CA ILE A 463 -18.26 -29.93 14.80
C ILE A 463 -17.29 -29.15 15.65
N LEU A 464 -16.93 -27.96 15.19
CA LEU A 464 -15.95 -27.09 15.84
C LEU A 464 -16.64 -25.79 16.26
N PRO A 465 -16.46 -25.32 17.51
CA PRO A 465 -16.78 -23.94 17.86
C PRO A 465 -16.03 -23.01 16.91
N LEU A 466 -16.72 -22.04 16.29
CA LEU A 466 -16.09 -21.19 15.27
C LEU A 466 -14.92 -20.37 15.85
N GLU A 467 -15.01 -20.03 17.13
CA GLU A 467 -13.98 -19.31 17.90
C GLU A 467 -12.67 -20.10 18.05
N THR A 468 -12.68 -21.42 17.83
CA THR A 468 -11.51 -22.31 17.97
C THR A 468 -10.95 -22.79 16.63
N VAL A 469 -11.52 -22.36 15.49
CA VAL A 469 -11.08 -22.81 14.15
C VAL A 469 -9.82 -22.05 13.72
N HIS A 470 -8.69 -22.75 13.69
CA HIS A 470 -7.43 -22.25 13.14
C HIS A 470 -7.24 -22.64 11.67
N THR A 471 -6.42 -21.88 10.93
CA THR A 471 -6.11 -22.18 9.51
C THR A 471 -5.39 -23.52 9.31
N SER A 472 -4.86 -24.13 10.37
CA SER A 472 -4.32 -25.50 10.34
C SER A 472 -5.39 -26.58 10.27
N HIS A 473 -6.66 -26.28 10.51
CA HIS A 473 -7.77 -27.26 10.41
C HIS A 473 -8.35 -27.38 8.99
N LEU A 474 -7.95 -26.49 8.09
CA LEU A 474 -8.41 -26.42 6.70
C LEU A 474 -7.16 -26.52 5.81
N GLY A 475 -7.07 -27.58 4.99
CA GLY A 475 -5.95 -27.78 4.09
C GLY A 475 -5.92 -26.72 2.97
N GLU A 476 -4.74 -26.54 2.37
CA GLU A 476 -4.54 -25.65 1.22
C GLU A 476 -5.59 -25.93 0.12
N SER A 477 -6.22 -24.87 -0.38
CA SER A 477 -7.28 -24.95 -1.38
C SER A 477 -6.77 -25.60 -2.67
N SER A 478 -7.31 -26.76 -3.05
CA SER A 478 -7.30 -27.18 -4.45
C SER A 478 -8.47 -26.52 -5.15
N ASN A 479 -8.19 -25.73 -6.19
CA ASN A 479 -9.06 -25.38 -7.30
C ASN A 479 -10.55 -25.79 -7.18
N ALA A 480 -11.41 -24.90 -6.72
CA ALA A 480 -12.81 -24.83 -7.13
C ALA A 480 -13.41 -23.49 -6.67
N GLU A 481 -14.26 -22.93 -7.54
CA GLU A 481 -14.83 -21.57 -7.60
C GLU A 481 -15.35 -20.94 -6.31
#